data_AF-A0A1E5A1B5-F1
#
_entry.id   AF-A0A1E5A1B5-F1
#
_cell.length_a   1.000
_cell.length_b   1.000
_cell.length_c   1.000
_cell.angle_alpha   90.00
_cell.angle_beta   90.00
_cell.angle_gamma   90.00
#
_symmetry.space_group_name_H-M   'P 1'
#
loop_
_entity.id
_entity.type
_entity.pdbx_description
1 polymer ?
#
loop_
_entity_poly.entity_id
_entity_poly.type
_entity_poly.pdbx_seq_one_letter_code
_entity_poly.pdbx_strand_id
1 'polypeptide(L)'
;MLISLNLAPVAHRYAGWHRYFETFAVGLNRRRVWITGVFTVLLVTTLLPLSQLSIDDFVYGYFPQDHPFTQSIATLDNEFPGSVQLHYKFDSGSANGLFNSTHLEAALRWVDWAKQQPEVTGGDHNSRAIA
;
A
#
# COMPACT_ATOMS: atom_id res chain seq x y z
N MET A 1 55.91 -3.80 -50.22
CA MET A 1 54.44 -3.86 -50.32
C MET A 1 53.89 -3.10 -49.11
N LEU A 2 53.55 -1.82 -49.27
CA LEU A 2 53.07 -0.94 -48.19
C LEU A 2 51.61 -0.59 -48.50
N ILE A 3 50.71 -0.93 -47.58
CA ILE A 3 49.29 -0.60 -47.69
C ILE A 3 49.11 0.84 -47.21
N SER A 4 48.78 1.73 -48.13
CA SER A 4 48.39 3.12 -47.83
C SER A 4 46.97 3.12 -47.25
N LEU A 5 46.86 3.12 -45.92
CA LEU A 5 45.58 3.25 -45.23
C LEU A 5 45.15 4.73 -45.26
N ASN A 6 44.25 5.05 -46.19
CA ASN A 6 43.65 6.38 -46.28
C ASN A 6 42.57 6.52 -45.20
N LEU A 7 42.93 7.04 -44.03
CA LEU A 7 41.97 7.42 -42.99
C LEU A 7 41.32 8.75 -43.40
N ALA A 8 40.13 8.69 -43.97
CA ALA A 8 39.29 9.86 -44.15
C ALA A 8 39.07 10.55 -42.78
N PRO A 9 39.04 11.90 -42.71
CA PRO A 9 38.89 12.60 -41.45
C PRO A 9 37.51 12.30 -40.84
N VAL A 10 37.50 11.64 -39.68
CA VAL A 10 36.30 11.50 -38.83
C VAL A 10 36.10 12.80 -38.07
N ALA A 11 35.70 13.84 -38.80
CA ALA A 11 35.23 15.09 -38.21
C ALA A 11 33.99 15.49 -39.01
N HIS A 12 32.83 15.51 -38.33
CA HIS A 12 31.58 16.24 -38.67
C HIS A 12 30.26 15.52 -38.29
N ARG A 13 30.24 14.44 -37.51
CA ARG A 13 28.96 13.81 -37.07
C ARG A 13 28.29 14.41 -35.81
N TYR A 14 28.91 15.37 -35.12
CA TYR A 14 28.35 15.98 -33.90
C TYR A 14 27.96 17.46 -34.03
N ALA A 15 28.26 18.11 -35.16
CA ALA A 15 28.05 19.55 -35.33
C ALA A 15 26.57 19.98 -35.39
N GLY A 16 25.64 19.06 -35.69
CA GLY A 16 24.21 19.36 -35.77
C GLY A 16 23.53 19.44 -34.41
N TRP A 17 23.92 18.59 -33.46
CA TRP A 17 23.23 18.44 -32.17
C TRP A 17 23.32 19.71 -31.31
N HIS A 18 24.48 20.36 -31.26
CA HIS A 18 24.68 21.58 -30.48
C HIS A 18 23.75 22.72 -30.90
N ARG A 19 23.49 22.88 -32.22
CA ARG A 19 22.57 23.92 -32.72
C ARG A 19 21.12 23.66 -32.30
N TYR A 20 20.69 22.40 -32.24
CA TYR A 20 19.36 22.07 -31.71
C TYR A 20 19.27 22.39 -30.21
N PHE A 21 20.28 22.03 -29.42
CA PHE A 21 20.30 22.33 -27.98
C PHE A 21 20.35 23.83 -27.67
N GLU A 22 21.16 24.60 -28.40
CA GLU A 22 21.28 26.04 -28.19
C GLU A 22 19.99 26.77 -28.58
N THR A 23 19.40 26.43 -29.73
CA THR A 23 18.13 27.03 -30.17
C THR A 23 16.98 26.63 -29.24
N PHE A 24 16.99 25.39 -28.74
CA PHE A 24 16.05 24.91 -27.74
C PHE A 24 16.21 25.65 -26.39
N ALA A 25 17.43 25.82 -25.91
CA ALA A 25 17.74 26.52 -24.66
C ALA A 25 17.34 28.01 -24.70
N VAL A 26 17.59 28.69 -25.83
CA VAL A 26 17.18 30.10 -26.03
C VAL A 26 15.65 30.23 -26.11
N GLY A 27 14.98 29.29 -26.76
CA GLY A 27 13.51 29.21 -26.78
C GLY A 27 12.90 28.95 -25.40
N LEU A 28 13.57 28.14 -24.58
CA LEU A 28 13.19 27.82 -23.21
C LEU A 28 13.22 29.05 -22.31
N ASN A 29 14.25 29.91 -22.43
CA ASN A 29 14.41 31.10 -21.58
C ASN A 29 13.30 32.13 -21.81
N ARG A 30 12.89 32.34 -23.08
CA ARG A 30 11.82 33.30 -23.43
C ARG A 30 10.44 32.87 -22.92
N ARG A 31 10.21 31.56 -22.74
CA ARG A 31 8.94 30.99 -22.25
C ARG A 31 9.08 30.34 -20.87
N ARG A 32 10.15 30.66 -20.13
CA ARG A 32 10.51 29.98 -18.87
C ARG A 32 9.35 29.93 -17.89
N VAL A 33 8.66 31.05 -17.68
CA VAL A 33 7.51 31.15 -16.76
C VAL A 33 6.34 30.25 -17.18
N TRP A 34 6.07 30.16 -18.49
CA TRP A 34 5.03 29.28 -19.02
C TRP A 34 5.39 27.81 -18.86
N ILE A 35 6.64 27.45 -19.15
CA ILE A 35 7.13 26.08 -19.04
C ILE A 35 7.12 25.63 -17.57
N THR A 36 7.61 26.48 -16.65
CA THR A 36 7.54 26.19 -15.22
C THR A 36 6.09 26.10 -14.74
N GLY A 37 5.21 26.99 -15.20
CA GLY A 37 3.79 26.97 -14.83
C GLY A 37 3.10 25.68 -15.27
N VAL A 38 3.29 25.27 -16.53
CA VAL A 38 2.74 24.00 -17.04
C VAL A 38 3.30 22.81 -16.27
N PHE A 39 4.60 22.78 -16.00
CA PHE A 39 5.23 21.69 -15.26
C PHE A 39 4.72 21.60 -13.82
N THR A 40 4.56 22.75 -13.14
CA THR A 40 3.98 22.82 -11.80
C THR A 40 2.53 22.36 -11.78
N VAL A 41 1.72 22.79 -12.74
CA VAL A 41 0.32 22.33 -12.86
C VAL A 41 0.29 20.83 -13.07
N LEU A 42 1.10 20.30 -13.99
CA LEU A 42 1.17 18.87 -14.28
C LEU A 42 1.57 18.08 -13.03
N LEU A 43 2.62 18.52 -12.32
CA LEU A 43 3.07 17.93 -11.07
C LEU A 43 1.94 17.90 -10.02
N VAL A 44 1.27 19.03 -9.79
CA VAL A 44 0.16 19.12 -8.83
C VAL A 44 -0.96 18.17 -9.23
N THR A 45 -1.36 18.15 -10.51
CA THR A 45 -2.43 17.25 -10.99
C THR A 45 -2.09 15.78 -10.86
N THR A 46 -0.81 15.39 -11.00
CA THR A 46 -0.34 14.01 -10.77
C THR A 46 -0.29 13.64 -9.29
N LEU A 47 -0.11 14.62 -8.41
CA LEU A 47 -0.03 14.40 -6.96
C LEU A 47 -1.41 14.38 -6.28
N LEU A 48 -2.42 15.04 -6.86
CA LEU A 48 -3.79 15.05 -6.32
C LEU A 48 -4.38 13.64 -6.03
N PRO A 49 -4.21 12.62 -6.89
CA PRO A 49 -4.73 11.29 -6.62
C PRO A 49 -4.06 10.59 -5.43
N LEU A 50 -2.85 10.99 -5.02
CA LEU A 50 -2.19 10.36 -3.86
C LEU A 50 -2.94 10.63 -2.56
N SER A 51 -3.70 11.72 -2.45
CA SER A 51 -4.52 11.95 -1.24
C SER A 51 -5.70 10.98 -1.14
N GLN A 52 -6.04 10.29 -2.22
CA GLN A 52 -7.09 9.26 -2.28
C GLN A 52 -6.50 7.85 -2.32
N LEU A 53 -5.18 7.72 -2.14
CA LEU A 53 -4.51 6.43 -2.13
C LEU A 53 -4.97 5.64 -0.89
N SER A 54 -5.83 4.66 -1.14
CA SER A 54 -6.23 3.64 -0.19
C SER A 54 -5.33 2.42 -0.40
N ILE A 55 -4.73 1.92 0.67
CA ILE A 55 -4.08 0.60 0.66
C ILE A 55 -5.15 -0.39 1.10
N ASP A 56 -5.49 -1.32 0.20
CA ASP A 56 -6.43 -2.39 0.49
C ASP A 56 -5.64 -3.66 0.85
N ASP A 57 -5.76 -4.11 2.09
CA ASP A 57 -5.12 -5.32 2.61
C ASP A 57 -5.97 -6.59 2.35
N PHE A 58 -7.07 -6.47 1.59
CA PHE A 58 -7.94 -7.58 1.24
C PHE A 58 -7.28 -8.50 0.18
N VAL A 59 -6.47 -9.45 0.65
CA VAL A 59 -5.74 -10.42 -0.18
C VAL A 59 -6.67 -11.26 -1.08
N TYR A 60 -7.94 -11.41 -0.71
CA TYR A 60 -8.91 -12.15 -1.52
C TYR A 60 -9.46 -11.33 -2.70
N GLY A 61 -9.28 -10.00 -2.70
CA GLY A 61 -9.74 -9.09 -3.75
C GLY A 61 -8.96 -9.19 -5.06
N TYR A 62 -7.82 -9.88 -5.06
CA TYR A 62 -7.04 -10.14 -6.27
C TYR A 62 -7.66 -11.21 -7.18
N PHE A 63 -8.64 -11.97 -6.69
CA PHE A 63 -9.34 -12.98 -7.47
C PHE A 63 -10.62 -12.42 -8.12
N PRO A 64 -10.93 -12.81 -9.37
CA PRO A 64 -12.21 -12.45 -10.00
C PRO A 64 -13.43 -12.85 -9.14
N GLN A 65 -14.53 -12.11 -9.22
CA GLN A 65 -15.74 -12.40 -8.43
C GLN A 65 -16.40 -13.73 -8.81
N ASP A 66 -16.23 -14.16 -10.05
CA ASP A 66 -16.69 -15.44 -10.59
C ASP A 66 -15.76 -16.61 -10.23
N HIS A 67 -14.63 -16.36 -9.58
CA HIS A 67 -13.73 -17.42 -9.16
C HIS A 67 -14.34 -18.23 -8.00
N PRO A 68 -14.30 -19.58 -8.03
CA PRO A 68 -14.91 -20.42 -6.99
C PRO A 68 -14.44 -20.12 -5.56
N PHE A 69 -13.17 -19.72 -5.41
CA PHE A 69 -12.61 -19.30 -4.13
C PHE A 69 -13.30 -18.04 -3.57
N THR A 70 -13.47 -17.00 -4.40
CA THR A 70 -14.12 -15.73 -4.00
C THR A 70 -15.57 -15.96 -3.59
N GLN A 71 -16.30 -16.80 -4.34
CA GLN A 71 -17.67 -17.19 -4.01
C GLN A 71 -17.73 -17.95 -2.67
N SER A 72 -16.78 -18.87 -2.44
CA SER A 72 -16.72 -19.63 -1.18
C SER A 72 -16.45 -18.72 0.02
N ILE A 73 -15.54 -17.75 -0.11
CA ILE A 73 -15.28 -16.74 0.93
C ILE A 73 -16.52 -15.88 1.18
N ALA A 74 -17.20 -15.43 0.12
CA ALA A 74 -18.42 -14.64 0.25
C ALA A 74 -19.55 -15.42 0.93
N THR A 75 -19.70 -16.72 0.65
CA THR A 75 -20.64 -17.58 1.37
C THR A 75 -20.23 -17.73 2.85
N LEU A 76 -18.93 -17.91 3.12
CA LEU A 76 -18.42 -18.05 4.48
C LEU A 76 -18.67 -16.78 5.31
N ASP A 77 -18.50 -15.60 4.71
CA ASP A 77 -18.71 -14.31 5.37
C ASP A 77 -20.20 -14.02 5.62
N ASN A 78 -21.09 -14.41 4.68
CA ASN A 78 -22.54 -14.26 4.82
C ASN A 78 -23.16 -15.23 5.85
N GLU A 79 -22.69 -16.49 5.89
CA GLU A 79 -23.24 -17.53 6.76
C GLU A 79 -22.59 -17.56 8.16
N PHE A 80 -21.35 -17.08 8.27
CA PHE A 80 -20.61 -16.99 9.53
C PHE A 80 -20.14 -15.56 9.86
N PRO A 81 -21.07 -14.58 9.94
CA PRO A 81 -20.74 -13.24 10.38
C PRO A 81 -20.23 -13.29 11.83
N GLY A 82 -18.99 -12.82 12.05
CA GLY A 82 -18.31 -12.90 13.35
C GLY A 82 -17.06 -13.80 13.39
N SER A 83 -16.59 -14.31 12.25
CA SER A 83 -15.36 -15.10 12.17
C SER A 83 -14.06 -14.32 12.43
N VAL A 84 -14.13 -12.99 12.43
CA VAL A 84 -12.99 -12.11 12.74
C VAL A 84 -12.71 -12.16 14.25
N GLN A 85 -11.69 -12.92 14.63
CA GLN A 85 -11.25 -13.03 16.02
C GLN A 85 -10.28 -11.91 16.38
N LEU A 86 -10.57 -11.18 17.46
CA LEU A 86 -9.61 -10.25 18.06
C LEU A 86 -8.58 -11.04 18.88
N HIS A 87 -7.35 -11.12 18.39
CA HIS A 87 -6.25 -11.73 19.13
C HIS A 87 -5.48 -10.66 19.92
N TYR A 88 -5.59 -10.69 21.25
CA TYR A 88 -4.83 -9.82 22.15
C TYR A 88 -3.91 -10.65 23.05
N LYS A 89 -2.64 -10.25 23.15
CA LYS A 89 -1.63 -10.94 23.96
C LYS A 89 -1.35 -10.14 25.24
N PHE A 90 -1.62 -10.76 26.39
CA PHE A 90 -1.22 -10.22 27.68
C PHE A 90 0.16 -10.76 28.07
N ASP A 91 1.12 -9.86 28.27
CA ASP A 91 2.42 -10.20 28.86
C ASP A 91 2.43 -9.79 30.33
N SER A 92 2.79 -10.73 31.20
CA SER A 92 2.88 -10.53 32.66
C SER A 92 4.30 -10.24 33.14
N GLY A 93 5.29 -10.20 32.23
CA GLY A 93 6.68 -9.87 32.52
C GLY A 93 7.41 -10.82 33.49
N SER A 94 6.75 -11.89 33.94
CA SER A 94 7.29 -12.85 34.91
C SER A 94 6.86 -14.27 34.56
N ALA A 95 7.72 -15.24 34.88
CA ALA A 95 7.35 -16.65 34.77
C ALA A 95 6.15 -16.93 35.69
N ASN A 96 5.08 -17.54 35.14
CA ASN A 96 3.80 -17.76 35.83
C ASN A 96 3.01 -16.49 36.23
N GLY A 97 3.34 -15.31 35.69
CA GLY A 97 2.66 -14.07 36.05
C GLY A 97 1.17 -14.03 35.70
N LEU A 98 0.69 -14.88 34.78
CA LEU A 98 -0.74 -15.06 34.50
C LEU A 98 -1.51 -15.73 35.65
N PHE A 99 -0.83 -16.48 36.54
CA PHE A 99 -1.42 -17.06 37.75
C PHE A 99 -1.46 -16.08 38.92
N ASN A 100 -0.86 -14.89 38.77
CA ASN A 100 -1.02 -13.83 39.73
C ASN A 100 -2.42 -13.21 39.59
N SER A 101 -3.19 -13.18 40.68
CA SER A 101 -4.57 -12.69 40.69
C SER A 101 -4.70 -11.29 40.09
N THR A 102 -3.72 -10.42 40.30
CA THR A 102 -3.76 -9.04 39.78
C THR A 102 -3.70 -8.98 38.25
N HIS A 103 -2.90 -9.84 37.60
CA HIS A 103 -2.80 -9.87 36.14
C HIS A 103 -4.02 -10.54 35.51
N LEU A 104 -4.53 -11.60 36.16
CA LEU A 104 -5.76 -12.27 35.72
C LEU A 104 -6.96 -11.33 35.81
N GLU A 105 -7.12 -10.59 36.90
CA GLU A 105 -8.18 -9.59 37.05
C GLU A 105 -8.08 -8.47 36.01
N ALA A 106 -6.87 -8.03 35.67
CA ALA A 106 -6.68 -7.03 34.62
C ALA A 106 -7.09 -7.54 33.25
N ALA A 107 -6.73 -8.79 32.91
CA ALA A 107 -7.15 -9.43 31.67
C ALA A 107 -8.68 -9.61 31.61
N LEU A 108 -9.31 -10.04 32.71
CA LEU A 108 -10.77 -10.18 32.79
C LEU A 108 -11.49 -8.84 32.63
N ARG A 109 -11.03 -7.77 33.30
CA ARG A 109 -11.59 -6.42 33.12
C ARG A 109 -11.50 -5.94 31.68
N TRP A 110 -10.40 -6.25 30.99
CA TRP A 110 -10.24 -5.91 29.57
C TRP A 110 -11.23 -6.70 28.70
N VAL A 111 -11.41 -8.00 28.95
CA VAL A 111 -12.39 -8.83 28.22
C VAL A 111 -13.80 -8.28 28.41
N ASP A 112 -14.17 -7.91 29.64
CA ASP A 112 -15.49 -7.36 29.95
C ASP A 112 -15.73 -6.01 29.27
N TRP A 113 -14.71 -5.15 29.24
CA TRP A 113 -14.75 -3.89 28.49
C TRP A 113 -14.87 -4.13 26.98
N ALA A 114 -14.10 -5.07 26.43
CA ALA A 114 -14.11 -5.38 25.00
C ALA A 114 -15.49 -5.88 24.55
N LYS A 115 -16.15 -6.72 25.35
CA LYS A 115 -17.51 -7.21 25.08
C LYS A 115 -18.59 -6.13 25.10
N GLN A 116 -18.33 -4.98 25.70
CA GLN A 116 -19.27 -3.85 25.74
C GLN A 116 -19.16 -2.92 24.53
N GLN A 117 -18.13 -3.09 23.69
CA GLN A 117 -17.95 -2.25 22.52
C GLN A 117 -18.99 -2.61 21.45
N PRO A 118 -19.60 -1.62 20.77
CA PRO A 118 -20.67 -1.86 19.78
C PRO A 118 -20.20 -2.69 18.58
N GLU A 119 -18.90 -2.71 18.29
CA GLU A 119 -18.28 -3.50 17.22
C GLU A 119 -18.11 -4.98 17.58
N VAL A 120 -18.18 -5.34 18.87
CA VAL A 120 -18.11 -6.72 19.35
C VAL A 120 -19.53 -7.25 19.47
N THR A 121 -20.05 -7.79 18.36
CA THR A 121 -21.32 -8.53 18.38
C THR A 121 -21.17 -9.76 19.26
N GLY A 122 -21.90 -9.78 20.39
CA GLY A 122 -21.88 -10.88 21.35
C GLY A 122 -22.33 -12.20 20.71
N GLY A 123 -21.39 -12.94 20.14
CA GLY A 123 -21.60 -14.33 19.71
C GLY A 123 -21.53 -15.28 20.91
N ASP A 124 -22.57 -15.32 21.72
CA ASP A 124 -22.73 -16.33 22.79
C ASP A 124 -23.16 -17.72 22.25
N HIS A 125 -23.15 -17.91 20.92
CA HIS A 125 -23.74 -19.10 20.30
C HIS A 125 -22.98 -20.40 20.56
N ASN A 126 -21.72 -20.38 21.00
CA ASN A 126 -20.88 -21.59 21.10
C ASN A 126 -20.67 -22.15 22.52
N SER A 127 -21.28 -21.57 23.56
CA SER A 127 -21.14 -22.10 24.94
C SER A 127 -22.20 -23.13 25.34
N ARG A 128 -23.03 -23.62 24.39
CA ARG A 128 -24.07 -24.64 24.66
C ARG A 128 -23.78 -26.04 24.12
N ALA A 129 -22.64 -26.27 23.47
CA ALA A 129 -22.32 -27.56 22.87
C ALA A 129 -21.50 -28.52 23.76
N ILE A 130 -21.19 -28.12 25.00
CA ILE A 130 -20.45 -28.96 25.95
C ILE A 130 -21.16 -28.93 27.31
N ALA A 131 -22.28 -29.66 27.40
CA ALA A 131 -22.91 -30.08 28.64
C ALA A 131 -23.44 -31.51 28.45
#